data_AF-A0A493STI8-F1
#
_entry.id   AF-A0A493STI8-F1
#
_cell.length_a   1.000
_cell.length_b   1.000
_cell.length_c   1.000
_cell.angle_alpha   90.00
_cell.angle_beta   90.00
_cell.angle_gamma   90.00
#
_symmetry.space_group_name_H-M   'P 1'
#
loop_
_entity.id
_entity.type
_entity.pdbx_description
1 polymer ?
#
loop_
_entity_poly.entity_id
_entity_poly.type
_entity_poly.pdbx_seq_one_letter_code
_entity_poly.pdbx_strand_id
1 'polypeptide(L)'
;IVISIKNYHPKIRIITQMLQYHNKAHLLNIPSWNWKEGDDAICLAELKLGFIAQSCLAPGLSTMLANLFSMRSFIKIEEDTWQKYYLEGVANEMYTEYLSSAFVGLSFPAVCELVFAKLKLLMIAIEYKSEKRESSILINPGNHVKIQEGTLGFFIASDAKEVKR
;
A
#
# COMPACT_ATOMS: atom_id res chain seq x y z
N ILE A 1 -24.22 -8.27 -10.98
CA ILE A 1 -24.18 -7.12 -10.04
C ILE A 1 -23.33 -5.99 -10.59
N VAL A 2 -22.01 -6.16 -10.79
CA VAL A 2 -21.12 -5.09 -11.31
C VAL A 2 -21.64 -4.49 -12.63
N ILE A 3 -21.96 -5.34 -13.61
CA ILE A 3 -22.52 -4.90 -14.91
C ILE A 3 -23.78 -4.06 -14.73
N SER A 4 -24.72 -4.53 -13.90
CA SER A 4 -25.99 -3.84 -13.66
C SER A 4 -25.78 -2.45 -13.04
N ILE A 5 -24.88 -2.32 -12.06
CA ILE A 5 -24.56 -1.05 -11.41
C ILE A 5 -23.89 -0.09 -12.40
N LYS A 6 -22.88 -0.57 -13.13
CA LYS A 6 -22.16 0.24 -14.12
C LYS A 6 -23.04 0.68 -15.30
N ASN A 7 -24.02 -0.12 -15.69
CA ASN A 7 -25.01 0.27 -16.70
C ASN A 7 -25.93 1.39 -16.20
N TYR A 8 -26.25 1.42 -14.91
CA TYR A 8 -27.09 2.48 -14.31
C TYR A 8 -26.29 3.77 -14.07
N HIS A 9 -25.09 3.68 -13.49
CA HIS A 9 -24.21 4.82 -13.27
C HIS A 9 -22.74 4.45 -13.59
N PRO A 10 -22.25 4.73 -14.82
CA PRO A 10 -20.92 4.28 -15.26
C PRO A 10 -19.74 4.81 -14.44
N LYS A 11 -19.87 6.03 -13.91
CA LYS A 11 -18.80 6.74 -13.18
C LYS A 11 -18.70 6.38 -11.69
N ILE A 12 -19.48 5.41 -11.22
CA ILE A 12 -19.42 4.99 -9.82
C ILE A 12 -18.17 4.15 -9.56
N ARG A 13 -17.48 4.39 -8.44
CA ARG A 13 -16.40 3.52 -7.96
C ARG A 13 -16.98 2.21 -7.42
N ILE A 14 -16.49 1.07 -7.91
CA ILE A 14 -16.89 -0.26 -7.41
C ILE A 14 -15.67 -1.00 -6.86
N ILE A 15 -15.78 -1.44 -5.60
CA ILE A 15 -14.84 -2.40 -4.99
C ILE A 15 -15.58 -3.72 -4.85
N THR A 16 -15.03 -4.80 -5.41
CA THR A 16 -15.68 -6.13 -5.39
C THR A 16 -14.71 -7.24 -4.98
N GLN A 17 -15.25 -8.29 -4.38
CA GLN A 17 -14.49 -9.47 -3.96
C GLN A 17 -14.69 -10.61 -4.95
N MET A 18 -13.59 -11.28 -5.26
CA MET A 18 -13.52 -12.35 -6.26
C MET A 18 -12.93 -13.60 -5.64
N LEU A 19 -13.53 -14.76 -5.91
CA LEU A 19 -13.04 -16.04 -5.35
C LEU A 19 -11.90 -16.62 -6.18
N GLN A 20 -11.95 -16.51 -7.50
CA GLN A 20 -10.98 -17.10 -8.42
C GLN A 20 -10.34 -16.03 -9.30
N TYR A 21 -9.03 -16.15 -9.53
CA TYR A 21 -8.24 -15.16 -10.26
C TYR A 21 -8.68 -15.00 -11.73
N HIS A 22 -8.96 -16.12 -12.41
CA HIS A 22 -9.35 -16.09 -13.84
C HIS A 22 -10.63 -15.28 -14.09
N ASN A 23 -11.54 -15.20 -13.11
CA ASN A 23 -12.77 -14.43 -13.24
C ASN A 23 -12.51 -12.90 -13.30
N LYS A 24 -11.34 -12.42 -12.82
CA LYS A 24 -10.96 -10.99 -12.83
C LYS A 24 -10.89 -10.43 -14.24
N ALA A 25 -10.54 -11.25 -15.22
CA ALA A 25 -10.53 -10.86 -16.63
C ALA A 25 -11.91 -10.43 -17.14
N HIS A 26 -13.00 -10.98 -16.61
CA HIS A 26 -14.35 -10.58 -17.04
C HIS A 26 -14.70 -9.13 -16.67
N LEU A 27 -14.09 -8.57 -15.62
CA LEU A 27 -14.29 -7.16 -15.24
C LEU A 27 -13.62 -6.21 -16.22
N LEU A 28 -12.46 -6.58 -16.76
CA LEU A 28 -11.74 -5.79 -17.77
C LEU A 28 -12.50 -5.70 -19.11
N ASN A 29 -13.43 -6.64 -19.36
CA ASN A 29 -14.29 -6.61 -20.54
C ASN A 29 -15.47 -5.64 -20.40
N ILE A 30 -15.73 -5.10 -19.20
CA ILE A 30 -16.80 -4.12 -18.98
C ILE A 30 -16.27 -2.74 -19.41
N PRO A 31 -16.87 -2.07 -20.41
CA PRO A 31 -16.31 -0.84 -20.99
C PRO A 31 -16.22 0.33 -20.00
N SER A 32 -17.10 0.34 -19.01
CA SER A 32 -17.16 1.35 -17.94
C SER A 32 -16.38 0.96 -16.68
N TRP A 33 -15.62 -0.14 -16.71
CA TRP A 33 -14.72 -0.51 -15.63
C TRP A 33 -13.38 0.21 -15.80
N ASN A 34 -13.02 1.06 -14.85
CA ASN A 34 -11.82 1.89 -14.92
C ASN A 34 -11.02 1.81 -13.61
N TRP A 35 -9.95 1.03 -13.62
CA TRP A 35 -9.03 0.89 -12.48
C TRP A 35 -8.34 2.21 -12.11
N LYS A 36 -8.18 3.15 -13.05
CA LYS A 36 -7.63 4.49 -12.78
C LYS A 36 -8.59 5.40 -12.01
N GLU A 37 -9.89 5.11 -12.08
CA GLU A 37 -10.93 5.80 -11.30
C GLU A 37 -11.23 5.10 -9.96
N GLY A 38 -10.44 4.06 -9.62
CA GLY A 38 -10.52 3.35 -8.35
C GLY A 38 -11.45 2.14 -8.34
N ASP A 39 -11.87 1.63 -9.51
CA ASP A 39 -12.54 0.34 -9.58
C ASP A 39 -11.57 -0.80 -9.23
N ASP A 40 -11.80 -1.44 -8.09
CA ASP A 40 -10.89 -2.42 -7.51
C ASP A 40 -11.54 -3.81 -7.40
N ALA A 41 -10.80 -4.83 -7.84
CA ALA A 41 -11.22 -6.22 -7.74
C ALA A 41 -10.26 -6.99 -6.82
N ILE A 42 -10.70 -7.26 -5.60
CA ILE A 42 -9.94 -7.96 -4.56
C ILE A 42 -10.14 -9.46 -4.74
N CYS A 43 -9.13 -10.16 -5.27
CA CYS A 43 -9.20 -11.62 -5.38
C CYS A 43 -8.69 -12.30 -4.10
N LEU A 44 -9.59 -13.01 -3.40
CA LEU A 44 -9.29 -13.65 -2.13
C LEU A 44 -8.28 -14.80 -2.29
N ALA A 45 -8.41 -15.61 -3.35
CA ALA A 45 -7.45 -16.67 -3.62
C ALA A 45 -6.06 -16.13 -3.98
N GLU A 46 -6.00 -15.05 -4.77
CA GLU A 46 -4.74 -14.36 -5.13
C GLU A 46 -4.03 -13.85 -3.87
N LEU A 47 -4.72 -13.08 -3.03
CA LEU A 47 -4.13 -12.52 -1.80
C LEU A 47 -3.77 -13.62 -0.78
N LYS A 48 -4.64 -14.59 -0.54
CA LYS A 48 -4.39 -15.66 0.43
C LYS A 48 -3.17 -16.49 0.04
N LEU A 49 -3.12 -16.95 -1.20
CA LEU A 49 -2.00 -17.77 -1.67
C LEU A 49 -0.72 -16.93 -1.82
N GLY A 50 -0.84 -15.66 -2.22
CA GLY A 50 0.27 -14.71 -2.26
C GLY A 50 0.90 -14.49 -0.88
N PHE A 51 0.09 -14.28 0.16
CA PHE A 51 0.58 -14.12 1.53
C PHE A 51 1.25 -15.39 2.06
N ILE A 52 0.70 -16.58 1.78
CA ILE A 52 1.32 -17.85 2.15
C ILE A 52 2.67 -18.02 1.43
N ALA A 53 2.70 -17.75 0.12
CA ALA A 53 3.92 -17.88 -0.68
C ALA A 53 5.03 -16.93 -0.19
N GLN A 54 4.70 -15.69 0.15
CA GLN A 54 5.67 -14.74 0.72
C GLN A 54 6.13 -15.17 2.11
N SER A 55 5.24 -15.74 2.94
CA SER A 55 5.63 -16.32 4.24
C SER A 55 6.54 -17.55 4.11
N CYS A 56 6.56 -18.24 2.97
CA CYS A 56 7.55 -19.29 2.70
C CYS A 56 8.97 -18.71 2.51
N LEU A 57 9.10 -17.45 2.06
CA LEU A 57 10.38 -16.76 1.91
C LEU A 57 10.81 -16.09 3.23
N ALA A 58 9.85 -15.47 3.94
CA ALA A 58 10.06 -14.77 5.20
C ALA A 58 8.96 -15.15 6.21
N PRO A 59 9.22 -16.11 7.12
CA PRO A 59 8.23 -16.54 8.11
C PRO A 59 7.70 -15.38 8.95
N GLY A 60 6.36 -15.28 9.08
CA GLY A 60 5.68 -14.23 9.84
C GLY A 60 5.28 -13.00 9.03
N LEU A 61 5.73 -12.86 7.78
CA LEU A 61 5.43 -11.72 6.91
C LEU A 61 3.92 -11.54 6.67
N SER A 62 3.16 -12.63 6.48
CA SER A 62 1.71 -12.58 6.33
C SER A 62 1.01 -11.93 7.53
N THR A 63 1.49 -12.20 8.75
CA THR A 63 0.92 -11.63 9.97
C THR A 63 1.24 -10.14 10.07
N MET A 64 2.48 -9.76 9.74
CA MET A 64 2.89 -8.36 9.70
C MET A 64 2.03 -7.56 8.71
N LEU A 65 1.90 -8.04 7.46
CA LEU A 65 1.07 -7.39 6.44
C LEU A 65 -0.40 -7.32 6.85
N ALA A 66 -0.96 -8.40 7.41
CA ALA A 66 -2.34 -8.42 7.88
C ALA A 66 -2.61 -7.38 8.98
N ASN A 67 -1.65 -7.12 9.86
CA ASN A 67 -1.77 -6.07 10.87
C ASN A 67 -1.74 -4.67 10.25
N LEU A 68 -0.89 -4.41 9.25
CA LEU A 68 -0.79 -3.09 8.59
C LEU A 68 -2.08 -2.65 7.88
N PHE A 69 -2.91 -3.59 7.42
CA PHE A 69 -4.19 -3.29 6.76
C PHE A 69 -5.39 -3.29 7.72
N SER A 70 -5.19 -3.73 8.97
CA SER A 70 -6.27 -3.84 9.96
C SER A 70 -6.15 -2.70 10.96
N MET A 71 -7.16 -1.83 11.01
CA MET A 71 -7.31 -0.91 12.15
C MET A 71 -7.50 -1.73 13.42
N ARG A 72 -6.54 -1.68 14.34
CA ARG A 72 -6.59 -2.39 15.62
C ARG A 72 -6.35 -1.41 16.76
N SER A 73 -7.16 -1.54 17.81
CA SER A 73 -6.99 -0.74 19.01
C SER A 73 -5.68 -1.07 19.70
N PHE A 74 -4.89 -0.05 20.02
CA PHE A 74 -3.71 -0.22 20.86
C PHE A 74 -4.13 -0.54 22.29
N ILE A 75 -3.63 -1.65 22.83
CA ILE A 75 -3.83 -2.05 24.23
C ILE A 75 -2.49 -1.91 24.94
N LYS A 76 -2.45 -1.08 25.98
CA LYS A 76 -1.25 -0.91 26.79
C LYS A 76 -1.10 -2.10 27.74
N ILE A 77 0.00 -2.82 27.61
CA ILE A 77 0.40 -3.89 28.54
C ILE A 77 1.59 -3.37 29.36
N GLU A 78 1.45 -3.34 30.68
CA GLU A 78 2.50 -2.84 31.59
C GLU A 78 3.55 -3.91 31.87
N GLU A 79 3.14 -5.17 31.93
CA GLU A 79 4.01 -6.32 32.14
C GLU A 79 5.00 -6.51 30.99
N ASP A 80 6.22 -6.91 31.32
CA ASP A 80 7.28 -7.17 30.33
C ASP A 80 7.09 -8.54 29.67
N THR A 81 6.10 -8.61 28.78
CA THR A 81 5.72 -9.83 28.05
C THR A 81 5.92 -9.65 26.54
N TRP A 82 5.98 -10.76 25.80
CA TRP A 82 6.05 -10.74 24.34
C TRP A 82 4.89 -9.95 23.69
N GLN A 83 3.73 -9.92 24.36
CA GLN A 83 2.53 -9.23 23.87
C GLN A 83 2.72 -7.73 23.83
N LYS A 84 3.43 -7.15 24.81
CA LYS A 84 3.76 -5.73 24.86
C LYS A 84 4.51 -5.31 23.59
N TYR A 85 5.59 -6.02 23.26
CA TYR A 85 6.39 -5.74 22.06
C TYR A 85 5.64 -6.02 20.76
N TYR A 86 4.79 -7.04 20.72
CA TYR A 86 3.96 -7.33 19.56
C TYR A 86 2.95 -6.21 19.28
N LEU A 87 2.30 -5.67 20.33
CA LEU A 87 1.27 -4.64 20.20
C LEU A 87 1.84 -3.28 19.78
N GLU A 88 3.10 -2.98 20.08
CA GLU A 88 3.80 -1.80 19.54
C GLU A 88 3.86 -1.85 18.01
N GLY A 89 4.06 -3.04 17.42
CA GLY A 89 4.04 -3.24 15.97
C GLY A 89 2.62 -3.15 15.37
N VAL A 90 1.62 -3.63 16.10
CA VAL A 90 0.21 -3.65 15.66
C VAL A 90 -0.38 -2.26 15.48
N ALA A 91 0.11 -1.27 16.20
CA ALA A 91 -0.37 0.12 16.08
C ALA A 91 0.03 0.81 14.77
N ASN A 92 0.88 0.19 13.95
CA ASN A 92 1.31 0.78 12.69
C ASN A 92 0.37 0.43 11.54
N GLU A 93 0.15 1.40 10.67
CA GLU A 93 -0.70 1.30 9.49
C GLU A 93 0.06 1.76 8.25
N MET A 94 -0.44 1.36 7.07
CA MET A 94 0.10 1.82 5.79
C MET A 94 -0.59 3.10 5.33
N TYR A 95 0.22 4.10 4.99
CA TYR A 95 -0.24 5.41 4.53
C TYR A 95 0.38 5.77 3.18
N THR A 96 -0.32 6.63 2.44
CA THR A 96 0.17 7.20 1.18
C THR A 96 0.12 8.72 1.27
N GLU A 97 1.22 9.39 0.92
CA GLU A 97 1.29 10.85 0.94
C GLU A 97 2.26 11.35 -0.14
N TYR A 98 2.00 12.55 -0.66
CA TYR A 98 2.89 13.15 -1.68
C TYR A 98 4.18 13.66 -1.04
N LEU A 99 5.30 13.37 -1.69
CA LEU A 99 6.61 13.83 -1.22
C LEU A 99 6.75 15.35 -1.43
N SER A 100 7.39 16.01 -0.46
CA SER A 100 7.75 17.43 -0.57
C SER A 100 8.69 17.69 -1.75
N SER A 101 8.56 18.87 -2.36
CA SER A 101 9.44 19.32 -3.44
C SER A 101 10.92 19.38 -3.02
N ALA A 102 11.20 19.47 -1.72
CA ALA A 102 12.56 19.42 -1.17
C ALA A 102 13.29 18.09 -1.43
N PHE A 103 12.55 17.01 -1.73
CA PHE A 103 13.13 15.70 -2.01
C PHE A 103 13.38 15.44 -3.50
N VAL A 104 12.95 16.34 -4.38
CA VAL A 104 13.09 16.18 -5.84
C VAL A 104 14.56 16.09 -6.24
N GLY A 105 14.92 15.10 -7.05
CA GLY A 105 16.29 14.85 -7.50
C GLY A 105 17.15 14.04 -6.53
N LEU A 106 16.71 13.82 -5.29
CA LEU A 106 17.36 12.89 -4.36
C LEU A 106 17.07 11.43 -4.75
N SER A 107 17.98 10.53 -4.39
CA SER A 107 17.74 9.10 -4.57
C SER A 107 16.80 8.56 -3.49
N PHE A 108 16.05 7.50 -3.82
CA PHE A 108 15.13 6.87 -2.87
C PHE A 108 15.80 6.51 -1.52
N PRO A 109 16.98 5.85 -1.47
CA PRO A 109 17.61 5.53 -0.19
C PRO A 109 18.01 6.76 0.63
N ALA A 110 18.45 7.85 -0.01
CA ALA A 110 18.77 9.09 0.69
C ALA A 110 17.53 9.74 1.31
N VAL A 111 16.39 9.67 0.62
CA VAL A 111 15.12 10.14 1.16
C VAL A 111 14.64 9.24 2.29
N CYS A 112 14.74 7.91 2.17
CA CYS A 112 14.42 6.99 3.26
C CYS A 112 15.23 7.29 4.53
N GLU A 113 16.53 7.54 4.39
CA GLU A 113 17.40 7.89 5.52
C GLU A 113 16.94 9.19 6.21
N LEU A 114 16.69 10.24 5.43
CA LEU A 114 16.23 11.53 5.97
C LEU A 114 14.88 11.40 6.67
N VAL A 115 13.92 10.74 6.02
CA VAL A 115 12.56 10.57 6.51
C VAL A 115 12.55 9.71 7.78
N PHE A 116 13.31 8.61 7.82
CA PHE A 116 13.41 7.79 9.02
C PHE A 116 14.15 8.49 10.16
N ALA A 117 15.26 9.17 9.87
CA ALA A 117 16.07 9.84 10.89
C ALA A 117 15.36 11.06 11.50
N LYS A 118 14.70 11.88 10.67
CA LYS A 118 14.09 13.16 11.08
C LYS A 118 12.60 13.06 11.42
N LEU A 119 11.84 12.27 10.66
CA LEU A 119 10.38 12.19 10.78
C LEU A 119 9.90 10.89 11.43
N LYS A 120 10.77 9.90 11.63
CA LYS A 120 10.42 8.57 12.17
C LYS A 120 9.38 7.82 11.35
N LEU A 121 9.33 8.08 10.04
CA LEU A 121 8.47 7.36 9.10
C LEU A 121 9.29 6.31 8.35
N LEU A 122 8.71 5.13 8.14
CA LEU A 122 9.33 4.07 7.35
C LEU A 122 8.76 4.09 5.92
N MET A 123 9.50 4.64 4.97
CA MET A 123 9.12 4.62 3.55
C MET A 123 9.50 3.28 2.91
N ILE A 124 8.53 2.63 2.24
CA ILE A 124 8.72 1.28 1.66
C ILE A 124 8.65 1.26 0.13
N ALA A 125 7.93 2.20 -0.47
CA ALA A 125 7.72 2.25 -1.90
C ALA A 125 7.40 3.68 -2.38
N ILE A 126 7.51 3.89 -3.68
CA ILE A 126 7.08 5.12 -4.36
C ILE A 126 6.28 4.82 -5.62
N GLU A 127 5.40 5.74 -5.99
CA GLU A 127 4.77 5.78 -7.30
C GLU A 127 5.75 6.38 -8.33
N TYR A 128 6.11 5.59 -9.33
CA TYR A 128 6.97 6.01 -10.42
C TYR A 128 6.15 6.20 -11.70
N LYS A 129 6.18 7.42 -12.25
CA LYS A 129 5.51 7.75 -13.51
C LYS A 129 6.53 7.69 -14.64
N SER A 130 6.36 6.71 -15.53
CA SER A 130 7.18 6.58 -16.73
C SER A 130 6.76 7.63 -17.78
N GLU A 131 7.65 7.92 -18.74
CA GLU A 131 7.37 8.82 -19.88
C GLU A 131 6.13 8.41 -20.68
N LYS A 132 5.80 7.11 -20.68
CA LYS A 132 4.60 6.55 -21.31
C LYS A 132 3.30 6.80 -20.52
N ARG A 133 3.33 7.61 -19.45
CA ARG A 133 2.21 7.90 -18.52
C ARG A 133 1.61 6.66 -17.85
N GLU A 134 2.36 5.56 -17.81
CA GLU A 134 2.06 4.43 -16.95
C GLU A 134 2.67 4.70 -15.58
N SER A 135 1.83 4.58 -14.56
CA SER A 135 2.23 4.65 -13.16
C SER A 135 2.47 3.23 -12.66
N SER A 136 3.63 3.00 -12.04
CA SER A 136 3.95 1.75 -11.37
C SER A 136 4.42 2.01 -9.94
N ILE A 137 4.17 1.07 -9.05
CA ILE A 137 4.67 1.13 -7.68
C ILE A 137 6.01 0.41 -7.65
N LEU A 138 7.07 1.13 -7.26
CA LEU A 138 8.40 0.57 -7.06
C LEU A 138 8.64 0.35 -5.57
N ILE A 139 8.82 -0.90 -5.16
CA ILE A 139 9.14 -1.28 -3.78
C ILE A 139 10.65 -1.21 -3.60
N ASN A 140 11.11 -0.40 -2.64
CA ASN A 140 12.52 -0.19 -2.32
C ASN A 140 13.45 -0.03 -3.55
N PRO A 141 13.23 0.97 -4.43
CA PRO A 141 14.10 1.18 -5.58
C PRO A 141 15.52 1.62 -5.18
N GLY A 142 16.49 1.30 -6.03
CA GLY A 142 17.89 1.65 -5.79
C GLY A 142 18.23 3.12 -6.05
N ASN A 143 19.51 3.47 -5.87
CA ASN A 143 20.02 4.85 -6.00
C ASN A 143 19.84 5.50 -7.39
N HIS A 144 19.62 4.69 -8.41
CA HIS A 144 19.39 5.13 -9.78
C HIS A 144 18.02 5.79 -9.97
N VAL A 145 17.05 5.48 -9.12
CA VAL A 145 15.73 6.12 -9.15
C VAL A 145 15.79 7.40 -8.34
N LYS A 146 15.45 8.51 -9.01
CA LYS A 146 15.34 9.83 -8.39
C LYS A 146 13.88 10.18 -8.15
N ILE A 147 13.63 10.84 -7.02
CA ILE A 147 12.30 11.35 -6.71
C ILE A 147 11.94 12.46 -7.69
N GLN A 148 10.73 12.37 -8.25
CA GLN A 148 10.18 13.36 -9.15
C GLN A 148 9.19 14.24 -8.39
N GLU A 149 8.85 15.38 -8.96
CA GLU A 149 7.82 16.24 -8.40
C GLU A 149 6.46 15.54 -8.48
N GLY A 150 5.70 15.57 -7.37
CA GLY A 150 4.41 14.88 -7.28
C GLY A 150 4.52 13.35 -7.22
N THR A 151 5.66 12.80 -6.81
CA THR A 151 5.80 11.38 -6.45
C THR A 151 5.00 11.07 -5.17
N LEU A 152 4.16 10.05 -5.24
CA LEU A 152 3.47 9.50 -4.07
C LEU A 152 4.38 8.51 -3.34
N GLY A 153 4.58 8.69 -2.03
CA GLY A 153 5.32 7.77 -1.17
C GLY A 153 4.38 6.85 -0.38
N PHE A 154 4.82 5.63 -0.12
CA PHE A 154 4.14 4.66 0.74
C PHE A 154 4.92 4.49 2.04
N PHE A 155 4.24 4.72 3.16
CA PHE A 155 4.84 4.78 4.49
C PHE A 155 4.17 3.82 5.46
N ILE A 156 4.94 3.35 6.43
CA ILE A 156 4.43 2.70 7.65
C ILE A 156 4.63 3.68 8.80
N ALA A 157 3.56 4.01 9.49
CA ALA A 157 3.54 4.93 10.63
C ALA A 157 2.44 4.56 11.63
N SER A 158 2.50 5.10 12.84
CA SER A 158 1.50 4.87 13.89
C SER A 158 0.33 5.86 13.88
N ASP A 159 0.45 6.99 13.18
CA ASP A 159 -0.60 8.02 13.07
C ASP A 159 -0.55 8.66 11.69
N ALA A 160 -1.72 8.86 11.08
CA ALA A 160 -1.90 9.58 9.83
C ALA A 160 -1.35 11.02 9.88
N LYS A 161 -1.31 11.64 11.06
CA LYS A 161 -0.76 13.00 11.23
C LYS A 161 0.75 13.06 11.03
N GLU A 162 1.48 12.00 11.38
CA GLU A 162 2.94 11.96 11.23
C GLU A 162 3.34 12.00 9.76
N VAL A 163 2.53 11.42 8.89
CA VAL A 163 2.81 11.33 7.45
C VAL A 163 2.60 12.69 6.74
N LYS A 164 1.80 13.60 7.30
CA LYS A 164 1.48 14.91 6.71
C LYS A 164 2.52 16.01 6.99
N ARG A 165 3.60 15.69 7.70
CA ARG A 165 4.63 16.65 8.14
C ARG A 165 5.61 17.01 7.02
#